data_AF-A0A7K0TCM6-F1
#
_entry.id   AF-A0A7K0TCM6-F1
#
_cell.length_a   1.000
_cell.length_b   1.000
_cell.length_c   1.000
_cell.angle_alpha   90.00
_cell.angle_beta   90.00
_cell.angle_gamma   90.00
#
_symmetry.space_group_name_H-M   'P 1'
#
loop_
_entity.id
_entity.type
_entity.pdbx_description
1 polymer ?
#
loop_
_entity_poly.entity_id
_entity_poly.type
_entity_poly.pdbx_seq_one_letter_code
_entity_poly.pdbx_strand_id
1 'polypeptide(L)'
;MEDEAAHDMELFDLRIVVDRIEGRSVCGLKVGDYFEVTNSAELRIPEGKHFCMYAIQAAMPLLPAKQRQMPASDWLERDSLVACPDPDERLIMRIERTAKVTLKSSDLT
;
A
#
# COMPACT_ATOMS: atom_id res chain seq x y z
N MET A 1 -9.97 6.97 -35.78
CA MET A 1 -8.89 7.76 -35.14
C MET A 1 -9.32 7.87 -33.68
N GLU A 2 -9.15 6.79 -32.93
CA GLU A 2 -9.95 6.52 -31.72
C GLU A 2 -9.09 6.06 -30.54
N ASP A 3 -7.77 6.20 -30.62
CA ASP A 3 -6.86 5.46 -29.74
C ASP A 3 -5.69 6.32 -29.24
N GLU A 4 -6.03 7.51 -28.70
CA GLU A 4 -5.05 8.39 -28.04
C GLU A 4 -5.72 9.24 -26.95
N ALA A 5 -6.68 8.69 -26.22
CA ALA A 5 -6.96 9.22 -24.90
C ALA A 5 -5.78 8.78 -24.02
N ALA A 6 -4.69 9.57 -24.13
CA ALA A 6 -3.38 9.31 -23.59
C ALA A 6 -3.47 8.91 -22.12
N HIS A 7 -2.63 7.97 -21.70
CA HIS A 7 -2.45 7.68 -20.28
C HIS A 7 -2.03 8.99 -19.58
N ASP A 8 -2.99 9.62 -18.91
CA ASP A 8 -2.95 10.99 -18.41
C ASP A 8 -2.59 11.06 -16.92
N MET A 9 -2.46 9.89 -16.29
CA MET A 9 -2.12 9.76 -14.88
C MET A 9 -0.94 8.81 -14.68
N GLU A 10 -0.04 9.19 -13.77
CA GLU A 10 1.07 8.34 -13.34
C GLU A 10 0.98 8.11 -11.83
N LEU A 11 1.05 6.83 -11.43
CA LEU A 11 1.06 6.41 -10.03
C LEU A 11 2.15 5.36 -9.82
N PHE A 12 2.47 5.11 -8.56
CA PHE A 12 3.21 3.93 -8.15
C PHE A 12 2.27 2.85 -7.65
N ASP A 13 2.51 1.61 -8.05
CA ASP A 13 2.03 0.45 -7.33
C ASP A 13 2.73 0.38 -5.97
N LEU A 14 2.02 -0.12 -4.96
CA LEU A 14 2.51 -0.20 -3.60
C LEU A 14 2.56 -1.64 -3.12
N ARG A 15 3.58 -1.95 -2.32
CA ARG A 15 3.61 -3.13 -1.44
C ARG A 15 3.61 -2.67 0.00
N ILE A 16 2.72 -3.24 0.80
CA ILE A 16 2.64 -3.01 2.24
C ILE A 16 3.06 -4.30 2.91
N VAL A 17 4.26 -4.29 3.50
CA VAL A 17 4.90 -5.46 4.10
C VAL A 17 4.89 -5.37 5.61
N VAL A 18 4.68 -6.48 6.30
CA VAL A 18 4.91 -6.59 7.74
C VAL A 18 6.42 -6.48 8.00
N ASP A 19 6.84 -5.32 8.48
CA ASP A 19 8.24 -4.97 8.78
C ASP A 19 8.71 -5.67 10.05
N ARG A 20 7.91 -5.55 11.12
CA ARG A 20 8.18 -6.18 12.41
C ARG A 20 6.91 -6.37 13.22
N ILE A 21 6.96 -7.28 14.18
CA ILE A 21 5.89 -7.53 15.15
C ILE A 21 6.54 -7.48 16.53
N GLU A 22 6.17 -6.49 17.34
CA GLU A 22 6.80 -6.28 18.65
C GLU A 22 6.05 -7.00 19.77
N GLY A 23 4.81 -7.44 19.52
CA GLY A 23 4.00 -8.24 20.42
C GLY A 23 3.72 -9.64 19.88
N ARG A 24 2.52 -10.16 20.18
CA ARG A 24 2.07 -11.47 19.69
C ARG A 24 1.09 -11.27 18.54
N SER A 25 1.39 -11.82 17.38
CA SER A 25 0.45 -11.88 16.26
C SER A 25 -0.76 -12.75 16.62
N VAL A 26 -1.95 -12.15 16.70
CA VAL A 26 -3.23 -12.85 16.93
C VAL A 26 -4.01 -13.05 15.62
N CYS A 27 -3.73 -12.23 14.61
CA CYS A 27 -4.25 -12.35 13.26
C CYS A 27 -3.49 -13.37 12.40
N GLY A 28 -2.39 -13.95 12.91
CA GLY A 28 -1.61 -14.98 12.23
C GLY A 28 -0.62 -14.48 11.19
N LEU A 29 -0.46 -13.16 11.05
CA LEU A 29 0.56 -12.53 10.20
C LEU A 29 1.98 -12.76 10.74
N LYS A 30 2.95 -12.78 9.83
CA LYS A 30 4.38 -12.92 10.10
C LYS A 30 5.16 -11.81 9.40
N VAL A 31 6.36 -11.54 9.90
CA VAL A 31 7.31 -10.65 9.23
C VAL A 31 7.52 -11.13 7.79
N GLY A 32 7.40 -10.20 6.83
CA GLY A 32 7.49 -10.47 5.41
C GLY A 32 6.16 -10.83 4.73
N ASP A 33 5.07 -11.10 5.47
CA ASP A 33 3.74 -11.15 4.85
C ASP A 33 3.37 -9.76 4.30
N TYR A 34 2.64 -9.70 3.20
CA TYR A 34 2.32 -8.45 2.52
C TYR A 34 0.99 -8.51 1.78
N PHE A 35 0.47 -7.32 1.47
CA PHE A 35 -0.50 -7.11 0.39
C PHE A 35 0.01 -6.01 -0.54
N GLU A 36 -0.55 -5.95 -1.74
CA GLU A 36 -0.20 -4.96 -2.75
C GLU A 36 -1.42 -4.14 -3.13
N VAL A 37 -1.17 -2.89 -3.55
CA VAL A 37 -2.14 -2.06 -4.26
C VAL A 37 -1.58 -1.81 -5.63
N THR A 38 -2.22 -2.41 -6.64
CA THR A 38 -1.85 -2.31 -8.05
C THR A 38 -2.90 -1.56 -8.84
N ASN A 39 -2.53 -1.00 -9.98
CA ASN A 39 -3.47 -0.40 -10.95
C ASN A 39 -4.46 0.58 -10.27
N SER A 40 -3.94 1.56 -9.54
CA SER A 40 -4.68 2.54 -8.73
C SER A 40 -5.32 1.99 -7.45
N ALA A 41 -6.23 1.01 -7.53
CA ALA A 41 -7.09 0.62 -6.40
C ALA A 41 -7.31 -0.89 -6.21
N GLU A 42 -6.56 -1.74 -6.92
CA GLU A 42 -6.71 -3.18 -6.80
C GLU A 42 -5.91 -3.71 -5.61
N LEU A 43 -6.59 -4.25 -4.60
CA LEU A 43 -5.92 -4.93 -3.50
C LEU A 43 -5.59 -6.38 -3.88
N ARG A 44 -4.31 -6.74 -3.80
CA ARG A 44 -3.81 -8.09 -4.10
C ARG A 44 -3.17 -8.70 -2.85
N ILE A 45 -3.56 -9.91 -2.51
CA ILE A 45 -2.94 -10.72 -1.45
C ILE A 45 -2.37 -11.97 -2.12
N PRO A 46 -1.15 -12.43 -1.78
CA PRO A 46 -0.59 -13.64 -2.35
C PRO A 46 -1.52 -14.85 -2.20
N GLU A 47 -1.52 -15.74 -3.18
CA GLU A 47 -2.40 -16.92 -3.19
C GLU A 47 -2.23 -17.76 -1.91
N GLY A 48 -3.36 -18.18 -1.33
CA GLY A 48 -3.38 -18.96 -0.09
C GLY A 48 -2.97 -18.19 1.17
N LYS A 49 -2.82 -16.86 1.09
CA LYS A 49 -2.58 -15.97 2.23
C LYS A 49 -3.81 -15.14 2.56
N HIS A 50 -3.76 -14.53 3.73
CA HIS A 50 -4.70 -13.50 4.17
C HIS A 50 -3.91 -12.32 4.73
N PHE A 51 -4.61 -11.21 4.93
CA PHE A 51 -4.05 -10.06 5.64
C PHE A 51 -5.06 -9.52 6.66
N CYS A 52 -4.56 -8.97 7.77
CA CYS A 52 -5.42 -8.42 8.81
C CYS A 52 -6.20 -7.20 8.27
N MET A 53 -7.53 -7.28 8.30
CA MET A 53 -8.41 -6.21 7.83
C MET A 53 -8.16 -4.88 8.58
N TYR A 54 -7.90 -4.93 9.88
CA TYR A 54 -7.62 -3.74 10.68
C TYR A 54 -6.25 -3.13 10.39
N ALA A 55 -5.26 -3.96 10.05
CA ALA A 55 -3.97 -3.48 9.59
C ALA A 55 -4.12 -2.77 8.21
N ILE A 56 -4.87 -3.35 7.28
CA ILE A 56 -5.21 -2.68 6.00
C ILE A 56 -5.90 -1.34 6.26
N GLN A 57 -6.91 -1.31 7.14
CA GLN A 57 -7.63 -0.08 7.50
C GLN A 57 -6.69 1.02 8.00
N ALA A 58 -5.69 0.68 8.83
CA ALA A 58 -4.74 1.66 9.34
C ALA A 58 -3.82 2.22 8.25
N ALA A 59 -3.43 1.41 7.26
CA ALA A 59 -2.58 1.86 6.15
C ALA A 59 -3.35 2.63 5.06
N MET A 60 -4.62 2.27 4.83
CA MET A 60 -5.44 2.72 3.71
C MET A 60 -5.50 4.25 3.53
N PRO A 61 -5.63 5.09 4.58
CA PRO A 61 -5.67 6.55 4.43
C PRO A 61 -4.40 7.15 3.82
N LEU A 62 -3.26 6.47 3.92
CA LEU A 62 -1.97 6.96 3.44
C LEU A 62 -1.66 6.53 2.01
N LEU A 63 -2.32 5.46 1.52
CA LEU A 63 -1.97 4.83 0.25
C LEU A 63 -2.10 5.79 -0.95
N PRO A 64 -3.17 6.58 -1.11
CA PRO A 64 -3.28 7.50 -2.24
C PRO A 64 -2.12 8.51 -2.30
N ALA A 65 -1.69 9.04 -1.15
CA ALA A 65 -0.55 9.93 -1.09
C ALA A 65 0.76 9.20 -1.43
N LYS A 66 0.93 7.98 -0.91
CA LYS A 66 2.13 7.16 -1.17
C LYS A 66 2.27 6.67 -2.62
N GLN A 67 1.17 6.54 -3.36
CA GLN A 67 1.20 6.26 -4.80
C GLN A 67 1.72 7.44 -5.63
N ARG A 68 1.82 8.66 -5.07
CA ARG A 68 2.25 9.87 -5.79
C ARG A 68 3.62 10.31 -5.34
N GLN A 69 4.41 10.89 -6.24
CA GLN A 69 5.66 11.54 -5.86
C GLN A 69 5.36 12.89 -5.18
N MET A 70 5.73 13.03 -3.91
CA MET A 70 5.62 14.28 -3.16
C MET A 70 7.00 14.96 -3.04
N PRO A 71 7.06 16.23 -2.57
CA PRO A 71 8.33 16.91 -2.32
C PRO A 71 9.21 16.12 -1.33
N ALA A 72 10.51 16.03 -1.60
CA ALA A 72 11.44 15.22 -0.81
C ALA A 72 11.54 15.62 0.68
N SER A 73 11.21 16.87 1.01
CA SER A 73 11.20 17.37 2.39
C SER A 73 9.91 17.08 3.15
N ASP A 74 8.86 16.62 2.47
CA ASP A 74 7.59 16.26 3.12
C ASP A 74 7.81 15.07 4.06
N TRP A 75 7.23 15.13 5.26
CA TRP A 75 7.28 14.02 6.20
C TRP A 75 6.53 12.81 5.63
N LEU A 76 5.44 13.04 4.90
CA LEU A 76 4.64 11.97 4.30
C LEU A 76 5.34 11.34 3.10
N GLU A 77 6.33 11.99 2.48
CA GLU A 77 7.21 11.35 1.49
C GLU A 77 8.21 10.41 2.18
N ARG A 78 8.86 10.90 3.24
CA ARG A 78 9.96 10.22 3.94
C ARG A 78 9.49 9.06 4.83
N ASP A 79 8.42 9.23 5.59
CA ASP A 79 7.96 8.26 6.58
C ASP A 79 7.09 7.19 5.93
N SER A 80 7.46 5.93 6.03
CA SER A 80 6.77 4.80 5.35
C SER A 80 6.18 3.77 6.30
N LEU A 81 6.25 4.01 7.61
CA LEU A 81 5.81 3.05 8.62
C LEU A 81 4.38 3.31 9.08
N VAL A 82 3.63 2.24 9.30
CA VAL A 82 2.26 2.27 9.79
C VAL A 82 2.07 1.20 10.85
N ALA A 83 1.48 1.56 11.99
CA ALA A 83 1.15 0.59 13.04
C ALA A 83 -0.24 -0.02 12.81
N CYS A 84 -0.36 -1.33 13.01
CA CYS A 84 -1.64 -2.01 13.24
C CYS A 84 -2.32 -1.40 14.49
N PRO A 85 -3.65 -1.22 14.49
CA PRO A 85 -4.33 -0.60 15.62
C PRO A 85 -4.45 -1.52 16.85
N ASP A 86 -4.10 -2.81 16.72
CA ASP A 86 -4.11 -3.74 17.84
C ASP A 86 -2.90 -3.47 18.78
N PRO A 87 -3.14 -3.03 20.04
CA PRO A 87 -2.08 -2.68 20.97
C PRO A 87 -1.29 -3.90 21.49
N ASP A 88 -1.83 -5.11 21.39
CA ASP A 88 -1.16 -6.33 21.82
C ASP A 88 -0.26 -6.89 20.72
N GLU A 89 -0.65 -6.74 19.44
CA GLU A 89 0.18 -7.18 18.32
C GLU A 89 1.39 -6.28 18.12
N ARG A 90 1.18 -4.95 18.18
CA ARG A 90 2.20 -3.94 17.83
C ARG A 90 2.91 -4.28 16.52
N LEU A 91 2.11 -4.70 15.54
CA LEU A 91 2.58 -4.98 14.20
C LEU A 91 2.87 -3.66 13.49
N ILE A 92 4.07 -3.54 12.93
CA ILE A 92 4.47 -2.39 12.12
C ILE A 92 4.59 -2.85 10.66
N MET A 93 3.94 -2.11 9.77
CA MET A 93 4.03 -2.28 8.33
C MET A 93 4.93 -1.21 7.72
N ARG A 94 5.53 -1.51 6.57
CA ARG A 94 6.26 -0.57 5.74
C ARG A 94 5.61 -0.49 4.35
N ILE A 95 5.38 0.72 3.88
CA ILE A 95 4.86 1.00 2.54
C ILE A 95 6.04 1.21 1.58
N GLU A 96 6.07 0.45 0.50
CA GLU A 96 7.11 0.48 -0.51
C GLU A 96 6.49 0.77 -1.88
N ARG A 97 7.07 1.68 -2.66
CA ARG A 97 6.75 1.83 -4.08
C ARG A 97 7.45 0.73 -4.86
N THR A 98 6.72 0.02 -5.73
CA THR A 98 7.27 -1.10 -6.50
C THR A 98 7.48 -0.73 -7.97
N ALA A 99 6.40 -0.53 -8.71
CA ALA A 99 6.42 -0.17 -10.11
C ALA A 99 5.77 1.21 -10.32
N LYS A 100 6.25 1.96 -11.31
CA LYS A 100 5.59 3.15 -11.80
C LYS A 100 4.69 2.75 -12.96
N VAL A 101 3.42 3.13 -12.90
CA VAL A 101 2.39 2.75 -13.88
C VAL A 101 1.73 3.98 -14.47
N THR A 102 1.53 3.97 -15.78
CA THR A 102 0.78 5.00 -16.49
C THR A 102 -0.63 4.50 -16.75
N LEU A 103 -1.62 5.23 -16.25
CA LEU A 103 -3.02 4.85 -16.25
C LEU A 103 -3.82 5.90 -17.00
N LYS A 104 -4.98 5.48 -17.50
CA LYS A 104 -5.97 6.36 -18.09
C LYS A 104 -7.04 6.64 -17.05
N SER A 105 -7.18 7.90 -16.65
CA SER A 105 -8.08 8.30 -15.57
C SER A 105 -9.54 7.89 -15.82
N SER A 106 -9.99 7.92 -17.09
CA SER A 106 -11.36 7.53 -17.48
C SER A 106 -11.70 6.07 -17.24
N ASP A 107 -10.72 5.20 -17.09
CA ASP A 107 -10.94 3.76 -16.88
C ASP A 107 -11.08 3.42 -15.38
N LEU A 108 -10.92 4.43 -14.51
CA LEU A 108 -10.86 4.31 -13.05
C LEU A 108 -11.98 5.07 -12.32
N THR A 109 -12.89 5.71 -13.07
CA THR A 109 -14.03 6.53 -12.58
C THR A 109 -15.30 6.16 -13.29
#